data_AF-A0A7X3X070-F1
#
_entry.id   AF-A0A7X3X070-F1
#
_cell.length_a   1.000
_cell.length_b   1.000
_cell.length_c   1.000
_cell.angle_alpha   90.00
_cell.angle_beta   90.00
_cell.angle_gamma   90.00
#
_symmetry.space_group_name_H-M   'P 1'
#
loop_
_entity.id
_entity.type
_entity.pdbx_description
1 polymer ?
#
loop_
_entity_poly.entity_id
_entity_poly.type
_entity_poly.pdbx_seq_one_letter_code
_entity_poly.pdbx_strand_id
1 'polypeptide(L)'
;MTRTLHKRAAAGAWAHLELIEQLGNVGTEVDRTIRAHEAGRTSRFDSALERALELFDLTASDPRWHGHRCQEILRAREEFCRLFFDPDVPSGSAEGLRRYFFGFGHAARMLHYRRLSGEG
;
A
#
# COMPACT_ATOMS: atom_id res chain seq x y z
N MET A 1 -9.53 -13.12 -14.22
CA MET A 1 -8.07 -13.26 -14.35
C MET A 1 -7.44 -11.99 -13.82
N THR A 2 -6.79 -12.02 -12.66
CA THR A 2 -6.13 -10.85 -12.06
C THR A 2 -4.90 -10.52 -12.89
N ARG A 3 -4.90 -9.35 -13.55
CA ARG A 3 -3.75 -8.88 -14.32
C ARG A 3 -2.63 -8.53 -13.33
N THR A 4 -1.54 -9.28 -13.36
CA THR A 4 -0.35 -8.96 -12.57
C THR A 4 0.34 -7.72 -13.14
N LEU A 5 0.29 -6.60 -12.42
CA LEU A 5 0.94 -5.35 -12.81
C LEU A 5 2.37 -5.27 -12.25
N HIS A 6 2.64 -5.90 -11.10
CA HIS A 6 3.97 -6.01 -10.52
C HIS A 6 4.64 -7.35 -10.83
N LYS A 7 5.25 -7.45 -12.02
CA LYS A 7 6.01 -8.64 -12.45
C LYS A 7 7.09 -9.07 -11.45
N ARG A 8 7.77 -8.13 -10.79
CA ARG A 8 8.78 -8.44 -9.75
C ARG A 8 8.16 -8.90 -8.43
N ALA A 9 7.01 -8.35 -8.04
CA ALA A 9 6.31 -8.78 -6.83
C ALA A 9 5.78 -10.21 -7.01
N ALA A 10 5.20 -10.51 -8.17
CA ALA A 10 4.77 -11.85 -8.56
C ALA A 10 5.92 -12.83 -8.80
N ALA A 11 7.15 -12.35 -9.03
CA ALA A 11 8.35 -13.18 -9.14
C ALA A 11 8.99 -13.53 -7.78
N GLY A 12 8.28 -13.36 -6.65
CA GLY A 12 8.72 -13.76 -5.31
C GLY A 12 9.50 -12.69 -4.54
N ALA A 13 9.95 -11.60 -5.17
CA ALA A 13 10.68 -10.54 -4.48
C ALA A 13 9.84 -9.85 -3.40
N TRP A 14 8.50 -9.85 -3.52
CA TRP A 14 7.61 -9.26 -2.52
C TRP A 14 7.67 -9.97 -1.17
N ALA A 15 7.76 -11.30 -1.18
CA ALA A 15 7.83 -12.12 0.04
C ALA A 15 9.18 -11.98 0.77
N HIS A 16 10.19 -11.37 0.14
CA HIS A 16 11.47 -11.08 0.77
C HIS A 16 11.51 -9.72 1.49
N LEU A 17 10.50 -8.87 1.27
CA LEU A 17 10.37 -7.61 1.99
C LEU A 17 9.85 -7.85 3.41
N GLU A 18 10.31 -7.04 4.37
CA GLU A 18 9.68 -6.92 5.68
C GLU A 18 8.31 -6.27 5.57
N LEU A 19 7.42 -6.52 6.54
CA LEU A 19 6.06 -5.95 6.53
C LEU A 19 6.08 -4.42 6.36
N ILE A 20 7.01 -3.73 7.02
CA ILE A 20 7.11 -2.27 6.93
C ILE A 20 7.50 -1.80 5.52
N GLU A 21 8.29 -2.57 4.78
CA GLU A 21 8.70 -2.27 3.41
C GLU A 21 7.55 -2.53 2.44
N GLN A 22 6.80 -3.63 2.64
CA GLN A 22 5.58 -3.92 1.89
C GLN A 22 4.55 -2.79 2.09
N LEU A 23 4.27 -2.39 3.33
CA LEU A 23 3.32 -1.32 3.64
C LEU A 23 3.80 0.06 3.19
N GLY A 24 5.11 0.34 3.19
CA GLY A 24 5.66 1.56 2.59
C GLY A 24 5.44 1.64 1.07
N ASN A 25 5.57 0.50 0.38
CA ASN A 25 5.29 0.40 -1.05
C ASN A 25 3.78 0.52 -1.36
N VAL A 26 2.92 -0.16 -0.58
CA VAL A 26 1.45 0.03 -0.65
C VAL A 26 1.11 1.50 -0.48
N GLY A 27 1.67 2.15 0.54
CA GLY A 27 1.48 3.56 0.84
C GLY A 27 1.84 4.50 -0.31
N THR A 28 2.87 4.17 -1.08
CA THR A 28 3.27 4.96 -2.25
C THR A 28 2.21 4.90 -3.37
N GLU A 29 1.61 3.74 -3.63
CA GLU A 29 0.53 3.64 -4.62
C GLU A 29 -0.79 4.23 -4.11
N VAL A 30 -1.05 4.15 -2.79
CA VAL A 30 -2.16 4.88 -2.15
C VAL A 30 -2.03 6.39 -2.37
N ASP A 31 -0.88 6.98 -2.05
CA ASP A 31 -0.62 8.41 -2.22
C ASP A 31 -0.75 8.87 -3.69
N ARG A 32 -0.24 8.04 -4.63
CA ARG A 32 -0.38 8.27 -6.07
C ARG A 32 -1.83 8.23 -6.53
N THR A 33 -2.61 7.28 -6.03
CA THR A 33 -4.02 7.14 -6.37
C THR A 33 -4.79 8.38 -5.93
N ILE A 34 -4.61 8.79 -4.66
CA ILE A 34 -5.27 9.99 -4.13
C ILE A 34 -4.87 11.24 -4.94
N ARG A 35 -3.58 11.45 -5.22
CA ARG A 35 -3.10 12.59 -6.03
C ARG A 35 -3.57 12.57 -7.49
N ALA A 36 -3.81 11.39 -8.05
CA ALA A 36 -4.34 11.28 -9.41
C ALA A 36 -5.84 11.60 -9.44
N HIS A 37 -6.58 11.13 -8.43
CA HIS A 37 -7.99 11.42 -8.22
C HIS A 37 -8.24 12.93 -8.01
N GLU A 38 -7.55 13.54 -7.05
CA GLU A 38 -7.64 14.98 -6.75
C GLU A 38 -7.33 15.86 -7.98
N ALA A 39 -6.45 15.38 -8.86
CA ALA A 39 -6.05 16.09 -10.08
C ALA A 39 -6.93 15.75 -11.31
N GLY A 40 -7.99 14.94 -11.17
CA GLY A 40 -8.86 14.53 -12.28
C GLY A 40 -8.16 13.72 -13.38
N ARG A 41 -7.05 13.04 -13.06
CA ARG A 41 -6.22 12.31 -14.05
C ARG A 41 -6.64 10.83 -14.11
N THR A 42 -7.80 10.55 -14.71
CA THR A 42 -8.46 9.23 -14.74
C THR A 42 -7.52 8.07 -15.06
N SER A 43 -6.78 8.10 -16.17
CA SER A 43 -5.87 6.99 -16.54
C SER A 43 -4.76 6.74 -15.49
N ARG A 44 -4.25 7.80 -14.85
CA ARG A 44 -3.26 7.66 -13.77
C ARG A 44 -3.90 7.15 -12.49
N PHE A 45 -5.14 7.55 -12.22
CA PHE A 45 -5.93 7.07 -11.10
C PHE A 45 -6.18 5.57 -11.25
N ASP A 46 -6.74 5.12 -12.37
CA ASP A 46 -7.04 3.70 -12.62
C ASP A 46 -5.78 2.83 -12.47
N SER A 47 -4.67 3.26 -13.09
CA SER A 47 -3.41 2.52 -13.02
C SER A 47 -2.83 2.44 -11.60
N ALA A 48 -2.92 3.53 -10.82
CA ALA A 48 -2.43 3.56 -9.45
C ALA A 48 -3.34 2.77 -8.50
N LEU A 49 -4.66 2.85 -8.70
CA LEU A 49 -5.66 2.11 -7.95
C LEU A 49 -5.46 0.61 -8.13
N GLU A 50 -5.38 0.12 -9.38
CA GLU A 50 -5.14 -1.31 -9.64
C GLU A 50 -3.85 -1.80 -8.97
N ARG A 51 -2.77 -0.99 -9.01
CA ARG A 51 -1.50 -1.31 -8.36
C ARG A 51 -1.62 -1.33 -6.84
N ALA A 52 -2.29 -0.35 -6.23
CA ALA A 52 -2.49 -0.31 -4.79
C ALA A 52 -3.26 -1.55 -4.31
N LEU A 53 -4.35 -1.90 -4.99
CA LEU A 53 -5.15 -3.10 -4.67
C LEU A 53 -4.35 -4.39 -4.83
N GLU A 54 -3.56 -4.52 -5.90
CA GLU A 54 -2.65 -5.66 -6.08
C GLU A 54 -1.67 -5.78 -4.90
N LEU A 55 -1.06 -4.67 -4.46
CA LEU A 55 -0.10 -4.69 -3.36
C LEU A 55 -0.77 -4.99 -2.01
N PHE A 56 -1.99 -4.49 -1.76
CA PHE A 56 -2.78 -4.87 -0.60
C PHE A 56 -3.04 -6.38 -0.59
N ASP A 57 -3.53 -6.93 -1.70
CA ASP A 57 -3.89 -8.35 -1.81
C ASP A 57 -2.65 -9.24 -1.67
N LEU A 58 -1.52 -8.87 -2.27
CA LEU A 58 -0.25 -9.57 -2.11
C LEU A 58 0.26 -9.54 -0.67
N THR A 59 0.12 -8.40 0.04
CA THR A 59 0.55 -8.26 1.44
C THR A 59 -0.36 -9.05 2.38
N ALA A 60 -1.68 -8.99 2.18
CA ALA A 60 -2.65 -9.74 2.98
C ALA A 60 -2.55 -11.25 2.77
N SER A 61 -2.13 -11.70 1.57
CA SER A 61 -1.95 -13.11 1.24
C SER A 61 -0.62 -13.69 1.73
N ASP A 62 0.27 -12.87 2.27
CA ASP A 62 1.56 -13.33 2.80
C ASP A 62 1.34 -14.09 4.13
N PRO A 63 1.66 -15.39 4.18
CA PRO A 63 1.36 -16.21 5.35
C PRO A 63 2.10 -15.77 6.62
N ARG A 64 3.17 -14.95 6.50
CA ARG A 64 3.90 -14.38 7.63
C ARG A 64 3.03 -13.41 8.44
N TRP A 65 2.00 -12.83 7.84
CA TRP A 65 1.17 -11.77 8.45
C TRP A 65 -0.23 -12.23 8.85
N HIS A 66 -0.42 -13.52 9.14
CA HIS A 66 -1.73 -14.07 9.54
C HIS A 66 -2.32 -13.39 10.80
N GLY A 67 -3.63 -13.58 11.02
CA GLY A 67 -4.35 -13.05 12.17
C GLY A 67 -4.51 -11.53 12.12
N HIS A 68 -4.22 -10.85 13.23
CA HIS A 68 -4.48 -9.41 13.39
C HIS A 68 -3.78 -8.54 12.34
N ARG A 69 -2.58 -8.90 11.87
CA ARG A 69 -1.88 -8.12 10.84
C ARG A 69 -2.63 -8.17 9.50
N CYS A 70 -3.04 -9.35 9.06
CA CYS A 70 -3.86 -9.53 7.86
C CYS A 70 -5.18 -8.76 7.98
N GLN A 71 -5.84 -8.81 9.15
CA GLN A 71 -7.06 -8.03 9.41
C GLN A 71 -6.82 -6.52 9.25
N GLU A 72 -5.75 -5.99 9.83
CA GLU A 72 -5.40 -4.57 9.68
C GLU A 72 -5.08 -4.18 8.23
N ILE A 73 -4.38 -5.03 7.47
CA ILE A 73 -4.10 -4.80 6.04
C ILE A 73 -5.41 -4.74 5.25
N LEU A 74 -6.33 -5.67 5.50
CA LEU A 74 -7.64 -5.70 4.83
C LEU A 74 -8.50 -4.51 5.24
N ARG A 75 -8.46 -4.08 6.51
CA ARG A 75 -9.14 -2.85 6.96
C ARG A 75 -8.58 -1.62 6.26
N ALA A 76 -7.25 -1.49 6.16
CA ALA A 76 -6.64 -0.37 5.43
C ALA A 76 -7.01 -0.37 3.94
N ARG A 77 -7.14 -1.55 3.33
CA ARG A 77 -7.66 -1.72 1.97
C ARG A 77 -9.12 -1.27 1.84
N GLU A 78 -9.98 -1.64 2.80
CA GLU A 78 -11.39 -1.20 2.85
C GLU A 78 -11.48 0.33 2.95
N GLU A 79 -10.75 0.95 3.86
CA GLU A 79 -10.72 2.42 4.01
C GLU A 79 -10.19 3.11 2.73
N PHE A 80 -9.20 2.52 2.07
CA PHE A 80 -8.71 3.01 0.78
C PHE A 80 -9.76 2.95 -0.32
N CYS A 81 -10.49 1.83 -0.45
CA CYS A 81 -11.59 1.71 -1.40
C CYS A 81 -12.72 2.69 -1.07
N ARG A 82 -13.05 2.86 0.21
CA ARG A 82 -14.09 3.77 0.68
C ARG A 82 -13.90 5.17 0.10
N LEU A 83 -12.67 5.67 0.04
CA LEU A 83 -12.36 7.01 -0.50
C LEU A 83 -12.94 7.30 -1.89
N PHE A 84 -13.11 6.28 -2.74
CA PHE A 84 -13.46 6.47 -4.14
C PHE A 84 -14.81 5.86 -4.53
N PHE A 85 -15.33 4.95 -3.71
CA PHE A 85 -16.52 4.16 -4.04
C PHE A 85 -17.67 4.30 -3.04
N ASP A 86 -17.44 4.97 -1.91
CA ASP A 86 -18.49 5.29 -0.95
C ASP A 86 -18.98 6.72 -1.21
N PRO A 87 -20.30 6.96 -1.30
CA PRO A 87 -20.85 8.31 -1.43
C PRO A 87 -20.71 9.15 -0.16
N ASP A 88 -20.50 8.54 1.02
CA ASP A 88 -20.45 9.21 2.32
C ASP A 88 -19.09 9.02 3.01
N VAL A 89 -18.03 9.51 2.36
CA VAL A 89 -16.66 9.47 2.91
C VAL A 89 -16.49 10.57 3.95
N PRO A 90 -16.08 10.25 5.19
CA PRO A 90 -15.77 11.28 6.19
C PRO A 90 -14.66 12.24 5.71
N SER A 91 -14.82 13.52 6.04
CA SER A 91 -13.80 14.53 5.74
C SER A 91 -12.46 14.17 6.40
N GLY A 92 -11.37 14.32 5.65
CA GLY A 92 -10.02 14.01 6.12
C GLY A 92 -9.62 12.53 6.04
N SER A 93 -10.48 11.63 5.55
CA SER A 93 -10.14 10.21 5.35
C SER A 93 -8.89 10.01 4.48
N ALA A 94 -8.77 10.76 3.39
CA ALA A 94 -7.60 10.70 2.51
C ALA A 94 -6.30 11.08 3.23
N GLU A 95 -6.33 12.15 4.01
CA GLU A 95 -5.20 12.60 4.81
C GLU A 95 -4.87 11.62 5.95
N GLY A 96 -5.90 10.98 6.53
CA GLY A 96 -5.74 9.88 7.49
C GLY A 96 -4.92 8.72 6.92
N LEU A 97 -5.27 8.26 5.71
CA LEU A 97 -4.50 7.22 5.02
C LEU A 97 -3.08 7.67 4.66
N ARG A 98 -2.89 8.91 4.19
CA ARG A 98 -1.54 9.44 3.92
C ARG A 98 -0.68 9.39 5.18
N ARG A 99 -1.19 9.83 6.34
CA ARG A 99 -0.46 9.76 7.62
C ARG A 99 -0.18 8.34 8.06
N TYR A 100 -1.16 7.44 7.97
CA TYR A 100 -0.99 6.03 8.33
C TYR A 100 0.15 5.39 7.52
N PHE A 101 0.14 5.57 6.20
CA PHE A 101 1.15 4.98 5.32
C PHE A 101 2.51 5.70 5.34
N PHE A 102 2.52 7.00 5.63
CA PHE A 102 3.77 7.77 5.77
C PHE A 102 4.69 7.17 6.85
N GLY A 103 4.12 6.72 7.97
CA GLY A 103 4.88 6.06 9.04
C GLY A 103 5.64 4.82 8.53
N PHE A 104 5.00 3.98 7.72
CA PHE A 104 5.64 2.80 7.13
C PHE A 104 6.71 3.17 6.10
N GLY A 105 6.44 4.17 5.24
CA GLY A 105 7.44 4.66 4.28
C GLY A 105 8.70 5.19 4.97
N HIS A 106 8.53 5.96 6.05
CA HIS A 106 9.64 6.45 6.86
C HIS A 106 10.41 5.31 7.54
N ALA A 107 9.70 4.37 8.16
CA ALA A 107 10.32 3.21 8.83
C ALA A 107 11.08 2.31 7.84
N ALA A 108 10.53 2.06 6.65
CA ALA A 108 11.20 1.32 5.58
C ALA A 108 12.51 2.01 5.14
N ARG A 109 12.50 3.34 5.03
CA ARG A 109 13.72 4.10 4.71
C ARG A 109 14.78 3.98 5.80
N MET A 110 14.38 4.06 7.06
CA MET A 110 15.29 3.88 8.20
C MET A 110 15.87 2.47 8.26
N LEU A 111 15.06 1.44 8.02
CA LEU A 111 15.52 0.05 7.96
C LEU A 111 16.55 -0.16 6.84
N HIS A 112 16.31 0.44 5.66
CA HIS A 112 17.26 0.40 4.57
C HIS A 112 18.62 1.00 4.96
N TYR A 113 18.63 2.15 5.64
CA TYR A 113 19.88 2.75 6.11
C TYR A 113 20.60 1.89 7.15
N ARG A 114 19.89 1.29 8.12
CA ARG A 114 20.51 0.39 9.11
C ARG A 114 21.20 -0.80 8.47
N ARG A 115 20.56 -1.42 7.47
CA ARG A 115 21.14 -2.53 6.70
C ARG A 115 22.40 -2.12 5.94
N LEU A 116 22.46 -0.90 5.41
CA LEU A 116 23.65 -0.37 4.73
C LEU A 116 24.80 -0.07 5.72
N SER A 117 24.47 0.37 6.93
CA SER A 117 25.46 0.67 7.97
C SER A 117 26.01 -0.56 8.69
N GLY A 118 25.49 -1.77 8.42
CA GLY A 118 25.93 -3.01 9.07
C GLY A 118 25.43 -3.22 10.50
N GLU A 119 24.44 -2.43 10.94
CA GLU A 119 23.83 -2.54 12.28
C GLU A 119 22.60 -3.46 12.25
N GLY A 120 22.84 -4.75 11.98
CA GLY A 120 21.82 -5.81 11.92
C GLY A 120 21.82 -6.71 13.15
#